data_AF-A0A1D9Q9Q2-F1
#
_entry.id   AF-A0A1D9Q9Q2-F1
#
_cell.length_a   1.000
_cell.length_b   1.000
_cell.length_c   1.000
_cell.angle_alpha   90.00
_cell.angle_beta   90.00
_cell.angle_gamma   90.00
#
_symmetry.space_group_name_H-M   'P 1'
#
loop_
_entity.id
_entity.type
_entity.pdbx_description
1 polymer ?
#
loop_
_entity_poly.entity_id
_entity_poly.type
_entity_poly.pdbx_seq_one_letter_code
_entity_poly.pdbx_strand_id
1 'polypeptide(L)'
;MASRLPIQACRSYQSIFQQLPQTSSRCRQSLQSQFLPKWSTRSYSTPPQPINHNTNATPESASSSPQHRDLRSQFPSQPISLPSSPSSPKQKRSLRPTIYASLFLLIGLTAGQYVSLVLSPPALPEPSSPPDELMTSWLHAQASKIPLVQSLTEDPIWQSWDAYSTFTPEERPHRLTTGPLGGSRSIGGYQRVFYNSTTGEFISVVYLGGATGGWPGVVHGGLIATIMDESLGRCAIRQLAAGTGVTAQLTMQYLKPSVTNAFYVVRCMPILGEEGGGERKRWVEGRLETLEGRVCVEAKGLFVAPKNYKTRIITGGF
;
A
#
# COMPACT_ATOMS: atom_id res chain seq x y z
N MET A 1 41.99 51.64 25.19
CA MET A 1 41.93 52.07 23.77
C MET A 1 41.08 51.05 23.03
N ALA A 2 39.75 51.17 22.95
CA ALA A 2 38.91 52.16 22.27
C ALA A 2 39.04 52.12 20.72
N SER A 3 38.08 51.47 20.07
CA SER A 3 37.56 51.73 18.71
C SER A 3 36.38 50.75 18.49
N ARG A 4 35.14 51.10 18.86
CA ARG A 4 34.11 51.86 18.13
C ARG A 4 33.87 51.42 16.67
N LEU A 5 32.62 50.97 16.48
CA LEU A 5 31.88 50.51 15.28
C LEU A 5 31.92 51.48 14.10
N PRO A 6 31.39 51.08 12.93
CA PRO A 6 30.01 51.52 12.67
C PRO A 6 29.07 50.47 12.05
N ILE A 7 27.80 50.72 12.34
CA ILE A 7 26.58 50.16 11.79
C ILE A 7 26.40 50.66 10.35
N GLN A 8 26.02 49.77 9.42
CA GLN A 8 25.21 50.17 8.26
C GLN A 8 24.16 49.09 7.94
N ALA A 9 22.91 49.53 8.02
CA ALA A 9 21.72 48.84 7.57
C ALA A 9 21.50 49.13 6.08
N CYS A 10 21.09 48.11 5.31
CA CYS A 10 20.33 48.27 4.07
C CYS A 10 19.59 46.94 3.82
N ARG A 11 18.32 46.86 4.21
CA ARG A 11 17.13 46.98 3.35
C ARG A 11 16.86 45.77 2.44
N SER A 12 15.84 45.02 2.86
CA SER A 12 14.71 44.54 2.04
C SER A 12 14.99 43.81 0.73
N TYR A 13 14.77 42.49 0.74
CA TYR A 13 14.27 41.75 -0.42
C TYR A 13 12.99 41.01 -0.02
N GLN A 14 11.89 41.75 -0.04
CA GLN A 14 10.55 41.21 -0.19
C GLN A 14 10.20 41.22 -1.68
N SER A 15 9.35 40.26 -2.07
CA SER A 15 8.50 40.24 -3.26
C SER A 15 9.11 39.83 -4.61
N ILE A 16 8.96 38.55 -4.95
CA ILE A 16 8.57 38.12 -6.30
C ILE A 16 7.44 37.10 -6.15
N PHE A 17 6.23 37.61 -5.89
CA PHE A 17 4.98 36.91 -6.16
C PHE A 17 4.15 37.87 -6.98
N GLN A 18 4.16 37.66 -8.29
CA GLN A 18 3.34 38.43 -9.22
C GLN A 18 1.96 37.77 -9.33
N GLN A 19 0.96 38.59 -9.10
CA GLN A 19 -0.46 38.30 -8.98
C GLN A 19 -1.12 38.05 -10.35
N LEU A 20 -2.17 37.22 -10.35
CA LEU A 20 -3.25 37.24 -11.34
C LEU A 20 -4.61 37.26 -10.59
N PRO A 21 -5.69 37.77 -11.22
CA PRO A 21 -6.53 38.80 -10.60
C PRO A 21 -7.73 38.27 -9.80
N GLN A 22 -8.15 39.11 -8.86
CA GLN A 22 -9.37 38.99 -8.07
C GLN A 22 -10.63 39.20 -8.93
N THR A 23 -11.61 38.32 -8.77
CA THR A 23 -13.00 38.61 -9.12
C THR A 23 -13.91 38.42 -7.90
N SER A 24 -14.38 39.57 -7.42
CA SER A 24 -15.64 39.89 -6.74
C SER A 24 -16.40 38.84 -5.91
N SER A 25 -16.65 39.25 -4.67
CA SER A 25 -17.61 38.75 -3.70
C SER A 25 -19.06 39.12 -4.02
N ARG A 26 -19.97 38.14 -4.04
CA ARG A 26 -21.38 38.24 -3.55
C ARG A 26 -22.09 36.88 -3.70
N CYS A 27 -22.28 36.16 -2.60
CA CYS A 27 -23.61 35.87 -2.05
C CYS A 27 -23.46 35.01 -0.79
N ARG A 28 -23.78 35.61 0.37
CA ARG A 28 -24.06 34.89 1.63
C ARG A 28 -25.51 34.45 1.61
N GLN A 29 -25.77 33.19 1.92
CA GLN A 29 -26.94 32.67 2.65
C GLN A 29 -26.59 31.22 3.01
N SER A 30 -26.15 30.92 4.24
CA SER A 30 -27.02 30.50 5.35
C SER A 30 -27.86 29.27 5.00
N LEU A 31 -27.44 28.08 5.44
CA LEU A 31 -28.35 27.03 5.94
C LEU A 31 -27.57 26.07 6.84
N GLN A 32 -28.14 25.86 8.02
CA GLN A 32 -27.60 25.16 9.18
C GLN A 32 -27.58 23.63 9.02
N SER A 33 -26.57 23.04 9.66
CA SER A 33 -26.49 21.71 10.28
C SER A 33 -27.65 20.72 10.06
N GLN A 34 -27.41 19.63 9.32
CA GLN A 34 -28.04 18.34 9.59
C GLN A 34 -27.08 17.16 9.30
N PHE A 35 -26.66 16.53 10.40
CA PHE A 35 -26.43 15.10 10.62
C PHE A 35 -25.62 14.23 9.62
N LEU A 36 -24.46 13.78 10.11
CA LEU A 36 -23.67 12.64 9.62
C LEU A 36 -24.45 11.32 9.71
N PRO A 37 -24.43 10.44 8.68
CA PRO A 37 -24.82 9.05 8.88
C PRO A 37 -23.63 8.25 9.42
N LYS A 38 -23.82 7.69 10.62
CA LYS A 38 -22.94 6.69 11.25
C LYS A 38 -22.90 5.43 10.38
N TRP A 39 -21.71 4.98 10.00
CA TRP A 39 -21.51 3.62 9.48
C TRP A 39 -21.83 2.61 10.59
N SER A 40 -22.84 1.77 10.34
CA SER A 40 -23.23 0.65 11.18
C SER A 40 -22.27 -0.52 10.96
N THR A 41 -21.72 -1.02 12.06
CA THR A 41 -21.00 -2.29 12.18
C THR A 41 -21.97 -3.45 11.94
N ARG A 42 -21.62 -4.36 11.02
CA ARG A 42 -22.38 -5.59 10.75
C ARG A 42 -21.86 -6.70 11.66
N SER A 43 -22.62 -7.04 12.71
CA SER A 43 -22.35 -8.21 13.56
C SER A 43 -22.90 -9.47 12.88
N TYR A 44 -22.05 -10.48 12.67
CA TYR A 44 -22.47 -11.84 12.35
C TYR A 44 -22.91 -12.58 13.62
N SER A 45 -23.82 -13.55 13.46
CA SER A 45 -24.20 -14.64 14.39
C SER A 45 -25.49 -14.44 15.21
N THR A 46 -26.49 -15.29 14.94
CA THR A 46 -27.59 -15.62 15.87
C THR A 46 -27.59 -17.14 16.12
N PRO A 47 -27.54 -17.61 17.39
CA PRO A 47 -27.76 -19.02 17.73
C PRO A 47 -29.26 -19.32 17.94
N PRO A 48 -29.71 -20.59 17.80
CA PRO A 48 -31.11 -20.96 17.97
C PRO A 48 -31.51 -21.13 19.45
N GLN A 49 -32.77 -20.79 19.76
CA GLN A 49 -33.38 -20.87 21.09
C GLN A 49 -33.95 -22.28 21.39
N PRO A 50 -33.93 -22.75 22.66
CA PRO A 50 -34.52 -24.04 23.05
C PRO A 50 -36.01 -23.91 23.42
N ILE A 51 -36.78 -24.98 23.15
CA ILE A 51 -38.20 -25.09 23.49
C ILE A 51 -38.35 -25.67 24.90
N ASN A 52 -39.00 -24.92 25.80
CA ASN A 52 -39.39 -25.36 27.13
C ASN A 52 -40.71 -26.15 27.07
N HIS A 53 -40.70 -27.38 27.57
CA HIS A 53 -41.90 -28.14 27.92
C HIS A 53 -42.15 -28.04 29.42
N ASN A 54 -43.31 -27.52 29.82
CA ASN A 54 -43.87 -27.77 31.14
C ASN A 54 -45.31 -28.28 31.00
N THR A 55 -45.51 -29.43 31.65
CA THR A 55 -46.70 -30.26 31.74
C THR A 55 -47.63 -29.81 32.87
N ASN A 56 -48.95 -29.91 32.68
CA ASN A 56 -49.88 -30.64 33.56
C ASN A 56 -51.35 -30.27 33.28
N ALA A 57 -52.11 -31.24 32.75
CA ALA A 57 -53.44 -31.67 33.24
C ALA A 57 -54.09 -32.66 32.24
N THR A 58 -54.38 -33.86 32.73
CA THR A 58 -55.09 -35.00 32.10
C THR A 58 -56.61 -34.92 32.40
N PRO A 59 -57.47 -35.87 31.95
CA PRO A 59 -57.67 -36.51 30.64
C PRO A 59 -59.10 -36.28 30.11
N GLU A 60 -59.33 -36.19 28.79
CA GLU A 60 -60.64 -36.60 28.25
C GLU A 60 -60.57 -37.03 26.79
N SER A 61 -61.04 -38.24 26.54
CA SER A 61 -61.13 -38.91 25.26
C SER A 61 -62.22 -38.30 24.40
N ALA A 62 -61.88 -37.75 23.24
CA ALA A 62 -62.70 -37.83 22.01
C ALA A 62 -61.98 -37.15 20.85
N SER A 63 -61.55 -37.95 19.89
CA SER A 63 -61.09 -37.52 18.58
C SER A 63 -62.18 -36.77 17.81
N SER A 64 -61.95 -35.51 17.44
CA SER A 64 -62.67 -34.87 16.33
C SER A 64 -61.80 -33.81 15.63
N SER A 65 -61.11 -34.22 14.59
CA SER A 65 -60.61 -33.31 13.55
C SER A 65 -61.76 -32.94 12.59
N PRO A 66 -61.74 -31.74 11.97
CA PRO A 66 -62.84 -31.26 11.13
C PRO A 66 -63.01 -32.14 9.89
N GLN A 67 -64.24 -32.60 9.63
CA GLN A 67 -64.57 -33.37 8.43
C GLN A 67 -64.40 -32.52 7.16
N HIS A 68 -63.39 -32.84 6.35
CA HIS A 68 -63.36 -32.41 4.96
C HIS A 68 -64.51 -33.08 4.20
N ARG A 69 -65.41 -32.26 3.65
CA ARG A 69 -66.56 -32.71 2.87
C ARG A 69 -66.07 -33.12 1.48
N ASP A 70 -65.91 -34.42 1.28
CA ASP A 70 -65.36 -34.97 0.04
C ASP A 70 -66.42 -34.94 -1.08
N LEU A 71 -66.31 -33.97 -1.99
CA LEU A 71 -67.23 -33.76 -3.13
C LEU A 71 -67.05 -34.82 -4.24
N ARG A 72 -66.15 -35.78 -4.04
CA ARG A 72 -65.78 -36.80 -5.01
C ARG A 72 -66.87 -37.86 -5.26
N SER A 73 -67.90 -37.93 -4.42
CA SER A 73 -69.05 -38.84 -4.57
C SER A 73 -70.13 -38.35 -5.54
N GLN A 74 -70.00 -37.14 -6.10
CA GLN A 74 -70.99 -36.56 -7.03
C GLN A 74 -70.75 -36.91 -8.50
N PHE A 75 -69.68 -37.63 -8.82
CA PHE A 75 -69.36 -38.03 -10.20
C PHE A 75 -69.51 -39.55 -10.37
N PRO A 76 -70.32 -40.04 -11.31
CA PRO A 76 -70.40 -41.47 -11.63
C PRO A 76 -69.02 -41.98 -12.05
N SER A 77 -68.50 -43.00 -11.35
CA SER A 77 -67.26 -43.69 -11.72
C SER A 77 -67.48 -44.53 -12.98
N GLN A 78 -67.14 -43.98 -14.14
CA GLN A 78 -66.88 -44.80 -15.34
C GLN A 78 -65.58 -45.59 -15.13
N PRO A 79 -65.56 -46.91 -15.35
CA PRO A 79 -64.31 -47.66 -15.38
C PRO A 79 -63.54 -47.27 -16.63
N ILE A 80 -62.57 -46.36 -16.48
CA ILE A 80 -61.53 -46.16 -17.49
C ILE A 80 -60.59 -47.34 -17.38
N SER A 81 -60.64 -48.23 -18.37
CA SER A 81 -59.60 -49.24 -18.61
C SER A 81 -58.25 -48.53 -18.72
N LEU A 82 -57.34 -48.81 -17.78
CA LEU A 82 -55.95 -48.40 -17.85
C LEU A 82 -55.31 -49.00 -19.12
N PRO A 83 -54.90 -48.23 -20.13
CA PRO A 83 -53.91 -48.74 -21.07
C PRO A 83 -52.60 -48.92 -20.29
N SER A 84 -52.01 -50.10 -20.40
CA SER A 84 -50.65 -50.37 -19.94
C SER A 84 -49.72 -49.29 -20.51
N SER A 85 -49.13 -48.48 -19.63
CA SER A 85 -48.08 -47.54 -20.02
C SER A 85 -46.92 -48.34 -20.64
N PRO A 86 -46.54 -48.10 -21.91
CA PRO A 86 -45.36 -48.74 -22.45
C PRO A 86 -44.15 -48.26 -21.66
N SER A 87 -43.24 -49.17 -21.33
CA SER A 87 -41.95 -48.85 -20.74
C SER A 87 -41.25 -47.82 -21.63
N SER A 88 -41.04 -46.61 -21.11
CA SER A 88 -40.31 -45.57 -21.83
C SER A 88 -38.93 -46.10 -22.17
N PRO A 89 -38.51 -46.15 -23.46
CA PRO A 89 -37.19 -46.63 -23.80
C PRO A 89 -36.15 -45.71 -23.15
N LYS A 90 -35.19 -46.26 -22.41
CA LYS A 90 -34.05 -45.52 -21.88
C LYS A 90 -33.33 -44.86 -23.06
N GLN A 91 -33.58 -43.57 -23.29
CA GLN A 91 -32.94 -42.83 -24.37
C GLN A 91 -31.43 -42.87 -24.16
N LYS A 92 -30.70 -43.50 -25.09
CA LYS A 92 -29.24 -43.47 -25.10
C LYS A 92 -28.81 -42.02 -25.28
N ARG A 93 -28.31 -41.40 -24.20
CA ARG A 93 -27.79 -40.03 -24.25
C ARG A 93 -26.64 -39.98 -25.25
N SER A 94 -26.73 -39.10 -26.24
CA SER A 94 -25.68 -38.91 -27.24
C SER A 94 -24.42 -38.36 -26.58
N LEU A 95 -23.26 -38.98 -26.86
CA LEU A 95 -21.95 -38.53 -26.38
C LEU A 95 -21.40 -37.35 -27.20
N ARG A 96 -22.06 -36.97 -28.29
CA ARG A 96 -21.65 -35.84 -29.16
C ARG A 96 -21.52 -34.52 -28.39
N PRO A 97 -22.48 -34.07 -27.56
CA PRO A 97 -22.33 -32.85 -26.77
C PRO A 97 -21.15 -32.90 -25.81
N THR A 98 -20.84 -34.05 -25.19
CA THR A 98 -19.67 -34.17 -24.30
C THR A 98 -18.35 -34.14 -25.07
N ILE A 99 -18.31 -34.69 -26.30
CA ILE A 99 -17.15 -34.63 -27.19
C ILE A 99 -16.91 -33.20 -27.68
N TYR A 100 -17.97 -32.49 -28.09
CA TYR A 100 -17.84 -31.09 -28.48
C TYR A 100 -17.44 -30.23 -27.28
N ALA A 101 -18.06 -30.43 -26.12
CA ALA A 101 -17.69 -29.70 -24.91
C ALA A 101 -16.22 -29.94 -24.51
N SER A 102 -15.73 -31.18 -24.56
CA SER A 102 -14.33 -31.48 -24.26
C SER A 102 -13.36 -30.89 -25.29
N LEU A 103 -13.73 -30.91 -26.57
CA LEU A 103 -12.92 -30.31 -27.63
C LEU A 103 -12.83 -28.78 -27.49
N PHE A 104 -13.95 -28.10 -27.27
CA PHE A 104 -13.96 -26.65 -27.05
C PHE A 104 -13.25 -26.25 -25.75
N LEU A 105 -13.38 -27.04 -24.68
CA LEU A 105 -12.64 -26.83 -23.44
C LEU A 105 -11.13 -26.98 -23.69
N LEU A 106 -10.70 -28.02 -24.40
CA LEU A 106 -9.30 -28.25 -24.71
C LEU A 106 -8.72 -27.11 -25.56
N ILE A 107 -9.43 -26.71 -26.62
CA ILE A 107 -9.01 -25.59 -27.48
C ILE A 107 -8.97 -24.28 -26.68
N GLY A 108 -9.97 -24.02 -25.84
CA GLY A 108 -10.01 -22.83 -24.99
C GLY A 108 -8.86 -22.78 -23.99
N LEU A 109 -8.53 -23.92 -23.36
CA LEU A 109 -7.39 -24.02 -22.44
C LEU A 109 -6.05 -23.87 -23.16
N THR A 110 -5.86 -24.49 -24.32
CA THR A 110 -4.60 -24.38 -25.07
C THR A 110 -4.41 -22.98 -25.65
N ALA A 111 -5.45 -22.39 -26.25
CA ALA A 111 -5.40 -21.03 -26.75
C ALA A 111 -5.22 -20.01 -25.61
N GLY A 112 -5.95 -20.17 -24.50
CA GLY A 112 -5.81 -19.33 -23.32
C GLY A 112 -4.41 -19.41 -22.72
N GLN A 113 -3.85 -20.61 -22.59
CA GLN A 113 -2.48 -20.80 -22.10
C GLN A 113 -1.45 -20.20 -23.05
N TYR A 114 -1.62 -20.38 -24.37
CA TYR A 114 -0.75 -19.79 -25.37
C TYR A 114 -0.76 -18.26 -25.31
N VAL A 115 -1.94 -17.65 -25.28
CA VAL A 115 -2.10 -16.20 -25.13
C VAL A 115 -1.48 -15.73 -23.83
N SER A 116 -1.68 -16.45 -22.72
CA SER A 116 -1.05 -16.13 -21.44
C SER A 116 0.47 -16.17 -21.52
N LEU A 117 1.06 -17.16 -22.19
CA LEU A 117 2.52 -17.28 -22.33
C LEU A 117 3.12 -16.20 -23.22
N VAL A 118 2.39 -15.74 -24.24
CA VAL A 118 2.86 -14.70 -25.17
C VAL A 118 2.69 -13.30 -24.58
N LEU A 119 1.60 -13.05 -23.82
CA LEU A 119 1.29 -11.73 -23.27
C LEU A 119 1.83 -11.51 -21.85
N SER A 120 2.07 -12.57 -21.07
CA SER A 120 2.61 -12.40 -19.72
C SER A 120 4.04 -11.86 -19.82
N PRO A 121 4.37 -10.78 -19.11
CA PRO A 121 5.74 -10.30 -19.06
C PRO A 121 6.64 -11.42 -18.51
N PRO A 122 7.90 -11.49 -18.95
CA PRO A 122 8.84 -12.45 -18.41
C PRO A 122 8.94 -12.29 -16.89
N ALA A 123 9.17 -13.41 -16.20
CA ALA A 123 9.36 -13.38 -14.75
C ALA A 123 10.52 -12.43 -14.40
N LEU A 124 10.32 -11.62 -13.36
CA LEU A 124 11.34 -10.70 -12.88
C LEU A 124 12.54 -11.49 -12.33
N PRO A 125 13.77 -10.98 -12.47
CA PRO A 125 14.98 -11.69 -12.05
C PRO A 125 14.92 -11.97 -10.54
N GLU A 126 15.34 -13.17 -10.14
CA GLU A 126 15.47 -13.50 -8.73
C GLU A 126 16.64 -12.72 -8.11
N PRO A 127 16.52 -12.25 -6.86
CA PRO A 127 17.59 -11.52 -6.18
C PRO A 127 18.88 -12.34 -6.18
N SER A 128 20.03 -11.69 -6.40
CA SER A 128 21.37 -12.33 -6.46
C SER A 128 21.58 -13.33 -7.60
N SER A 129 20.69 -13.37 -8.60
CA SER A 129 20.95 -14.11 -9.84
C SER A 129 21.85 -13.31 -10.78
N PRO A 130 22.61 -13.94 -11.71
CA PRO A 130 23.45 -13.21 -12.66
C PRO A 130 22.71 -12.14 -13.49
N PRO A 131 21.44 -12.36 -13.94
CA PRO A 131 20.64 -11.31 -14.56
C PRO A 131 20.31 -10.14 -13.63
N ASP A 132 20.12 -10.39 -12.33
CA ASP A 132 19.84 -9.38 -11.31
C ASP A 132 21.05 -8.47 -11.07
N GLU A 133 22.25 -9.06 -11.01
CA GLU A 133 23.50 -8.32 -10.87
C GLU A 133 23.75 -7.42 -12.09
N LEU A 134 23.52 -7.94 -13.29
CA LEU A 134 23.62 -7.15 -14.52
C LEU A 134 22.62 -5.99 -14.49
N MET A 135 21.37 -6.25 -14.13
CA MET A 135 20.35 -5.20 -14.01
C MET A 135 20.73 -4.15 -12.96
N THR A 136 21.23 -4.57 -11.81
CA THR A 136 21.71 -3.69 -10.74
C THR A 136 22.85 -2.80 -11.25
N SER A 137 23.86 -3.38 -11.91
CA SER A 137 24.98 -2.61 -12.49
C SER A 137 24.50 -1.58 -13.53
N TRP A 138 23.51 -1.95 -14.34
CA TRP A 138 22.89 -1.05 -15.31
C TRP A 138 22.12 0.08 -14.62
N LEU A 139 21.35 -0.22 -13.57
CA LEU A 139 20.63 0.78 -12.77
C LEU A 139 21.60 1.78 -12.14
N HIS A 140 22.73 1.32 -11.59
CA HIS A 140 23.78 2.19 -11.08
C HIS A 140 24.36 3.10 -12.17
N ALA A 141 24.58 2.57 -13.38
CA ALA A 141 25.07 3.35 -14.53
C ALA A 141 24.03 4.35 -15.07
N GLN A 142 22.74 4.09 -14.90
CA GLN A 142 21.69 5.07 -15.21
C GLN A 142 21.59 6.13 -14.12
N ALA A 143 21.64 5.73 -12.86
CA ALA A 143 21.55 6.64 -11.74
C ALA A 143 22.71 7.65 -11.69
N SER A 144 23.91 7.25 -12.10
CA SER A 144 25.07 8.15 -12.20
C SER A 144 24.91 9.26 -13.25
N LYS A 145 23.97 9.12 -14.19
CA LYS A 145 23.64 10.14 -15.19
C LYS A 145 22.59 11.14 -14.70
N ILE A 146 21.94 10.86 -13.57
CA ILE A 146 20.91 11.74 -13.01
C ILE A 146 21.60 13.02 -12.50
N PRO A 147 21.22 14.23 -12.99
CA PRO A 147 21.90 15.48 -12.60
C PRO A 147 21.90 15.72 -11.08
N LEU A 148 20.80 15.38 -10.40
CA LEU A 148 20.70 15.49 -8.95
C LEU A 148 21.72 14.61 -8.22
N VAL A 149 21.97 13.40 -8.71
CA VAL A 149 22.95 12.49 -8.10
C VAL A 149 24.36 13.03 -8.29
N GLN A 150 24.67 13.57 -9.47
CA GLN A 150 25.96 14.19 -9.77
C GLN A 150 26.21 15.41 -8.87
N SER A 151 25.26 16.35 -8.81
CA SER A 151 25.41 17.57 -8.00
C SER A 151 25.61 17.25 -6.52
N LEU A 152 24.83 16.32 -5.96
CA LEU A 152 24.95 15.93 -4.55
C LEU A 152 26.22 15.12 -4.25
N THR A 153 26.84 14.50 -5.26
CA THR A 153 28.08 13.74 -5.09
C THR A 153 29.31 14.64 -5.21
N GLU A 154 29.25 15.67 -6.06
CA GLU A 154 30.32 16.66 -6.25
C GLU A 154 30.43 17.62 -5.06
N ASP A 155 29.30 17.94 -4.42
CA ASP A 155 29.26 18.85 -3.28
C ASP A 155 29.85 18.20 -2.00
N PRO A 156 30.93 18.75 -1.41
CA PRO A 156 31.60 18.16 -0.24
C PRO A 156 30.80 18.27 1.06
N ILE A 157 29.73 19.08 1.06
CA ILE A 157 28.81 19.24 2.20
C ILE A 157 27.97 17.98 2.41
N TRP A 158 27.69 17.26 1.32
CA TRP A 158 26.85 16.07 1.33
C TRP A 158 27.69 14.82 1.54
N GLN A 159 27.31 14.03 2.54
CA GLN A 159 27.84 12.68 2.72
C GLN A 159 26.95 11.70 1.95
N SER A 160 27.53 10.85 1.11
CA SER A 160 26.78 9.85 0.35
C SER A 160 27.25 8.42 0.61
N TRP A 161 26.31 7.49 0.62
CA TRP A 161 26.55 6.05 0.74
C TRP A 161 25.38 5.25 0.16
N ASP A 162 25.59 3.97 -0.10
CA ASP A 162 24.53 3.07 -0.57
C ASP A 162 23.73 2.52 0.62
N ALA A 163 22.40 2.52 0.50
CA ALA A 163 21.50 2.38 1.65
C ALA A 163 21.53 1.03 2.39
N TYR A 164 22.19 0.01 1.83
CA TYR A 164 22.21 -1.35 2.36
C TYR A 164 23.63 -1.93 2.45
N SER A 165 24.66 -1.13 2.21
CA SER A 165 26.06 -1.60 2.23
C SER A 165 26.52 -2.05 3.61
N THR A 166 25.89 -1.55 4.66
CA THR A 166 26.32 -1.72 6.06
C THR A 166 25.90 -3.06 6.66
N PHE A 167 24.97 -3.78 6.02
CA PHE A 167 24.46 -5.06 6.54
C PHE A 167 25.22 -6.25 5.98
N THR A 168 25.53 -7.20 6.86
CA THR A 168 26.18 -8.45 6.48
C THR A 168 25.21 -9.35 5.69
N PRO A 169 25.69 -10.26 4.84
CA PRO A 169 24.84 -11.18 4.07
C PRO A 169 23.88 -12.00 4.94
N GLU A 170 24.24 -12.29 6.20
CA GLU A 170 23.44 -13.06 7.16
C GLU A 170 22.30 -12.22 7.78
N GLU A 171 22.52 -10.90 7.97
CA GLU A 171 21.50 -9.99 8.50
C GLU A 171 20.45 -9.60 7.45
N ARG A 172 20.85 -9.54 6.17
CA ARG A 172 19.99 -9.11 5.05
C ARG A 172 18.65 -9.86 4.93
N PRO A 173 18.58 -11.21 5.00
CA PRO A 173 17.32 -11.92 4.88
C PRO A 173 16.34 -11.68 6.03
N HIS A 174 16.84 -11.25 7.21
CA HIS A 174 16.03 -10.98 8.40
C HIS A 174 15.37 -9.59 8.38
N ARG A 175 15.62 -8.79 7.33
CA ARG A 175 15.08 -7.44 7.16
C ARG A 175 14.16 -7.38 5.95
N LEU A 176 13.10 -6.59 6.06
CA LEU A 176 12.11 -6.45 5.00
C LEU A 176 12.71 -5.88 3.71
N THR A 177 13.53 -4.84 3.82
CA THR A 177 14.04 -4.04 2.70
C THR A 177 15.16 -4.72 1.93
N THR A 178 16.08 -5.39 2.65
CA THR A 178 17.20 -6.12 2.04
C THR A 178 16.91 -7.60 1.74
N GLY A 179 15.88 -8.17 2.37
CA GLY A 179 15.48 -9.56 2.18
C GLY A 179 14.36 -9.66 1.13
N PRO A 180 13.07 -9.77 1.53
CA PRO A 180 11.95 -9.94 0.60
C PRO A 180 11.84 -8.85 -0.48
N LEU A 181 12.23 -7.61 -0.17
CA LEU A 181 12.21 -6.49 -1.12
C LEU A 181 13.59 -6.23 -1.78
N GLY A 182 14.54 -7.15 -1.61
CA GLY A 182 15.86 -7.08 -2.24
C GLY A 182 15.83 -7.33 -3.75
N GLY A 183 16.99 -7.09 -4.38
CA GLY A 183 17.21 -7.27 -5.81
C GLY A 183 16.64 -6.15 -6.68
N SER A 184 17.05 -6.16 -7.95
CA SER A 184 16.67 -5.18 -8.98
C SER A 184 15.18 -5.19 -9.32
N ARG A 185 14.50 -6.32 -9.06
CA ARG A 185 13.05 -6.43 -9.25
C ARG A 185 12.24 -5.56 -8.29
N SER A 186 12.78 -5.20 -7.13
CA SER A 186 12.10 -4.44 -6.08
C SER A 186 12.87 -3.16 -5.74
N ILE A 187 13.19 -2.88 -4.47
CA ILE A 187 13.91 -1.66 -4.04
C ILE A 187 15.42 -1.89 -3.88
N GLY A 188 15.88 -3.14 -3.90
CA GLY A 188 17.29 -3.50 -3.76
C GLY A 188 18.16 -3.23 -5.00
N GLY A 189 17.57 -2.78 -6.12
CA GLY A 189 18.30 -2.50 -7.35
C GLY A 189 19.14 -1.24 -7.32
N TYR A 190 18.62 -0.18 -6.72
CA TYR A 190 19.38 1.05 -6.51
C TYR A 190 18.73 1.86 -5.41
N GLN A 191 19.48 2.13 -4.34
CA GLN A 191 19.12 3.13 -3.37
C GLN A 191 20.38 3.81 -2.84
N ARG A 192 20.53 5.09 -3.16
CA ARG A 192 21.62 5.92 -2.66
C ARG A 192 21.09 6.99 -1.74
N VAL A 193 21.84 7.26 -0.70
CA VAL A 193 21.48 8.18 0.36
C VAL A 193 22.49 9.31 0.42
N PHE A 194 21.98 10.52 0.62
CA PHE A 194 22.73 11.76 0.78
C PHE A 194 22.25 12.43 2.07
N TYR A 195 23.21 12.84 2.90
CA TYR A 195 22.94 13.48 4.17
C TYR A 195 23.76 14.74 4.32
N ASN A 196 23.10 15.82 4.72
CA ASN A 196 23.75 17.08 5.04
C ASN A 196 23.84 17.22 6.56
N SER A 197 25.06 17.26 7.09
CA SER A 197 25.31 17.37 8.53
C SER A 197 24.98 18.75 9.11
N THR A 198 24.96 19.79 8.28
CA THR A 198 24.74 21.18 8.72
C THR A 198 23.26 21.49 8.84
N THR A 199 22.47 21.08 7.85
CA THR A 199 21.02 21.33 7.81
C THR A 199 20.20 20.17 8.38
N GLY A 200 20.78 18.98 8.52
CA GLY A 200 20.07 17.76 8.92
C GLY A 200 19.21 17.18 7.79
N GLU A 201 19.32 17.71 6.58
CA GLU A 201 18.59 17.25 5.41
C GLU A 201 19.04 15.86 4.99
N PHE A 202 18.07 15.08 4.52
CA PHE A 202 18.27 13.72 4.08
C PHE A 202 17.58 13.52 2.74
N ILE A 203 18.33 13.11 1.73
CA ILE A 203 17.83 12.85 0.39
C ILE A 203 18.16 11.40 0.04
N SER A 204 17.18 10.63 -0.41
CA SER A 204 17.41 9.29 -0.95
C SER A 204 16.93 9.22 -2.39
N VAL A 205 17.78 8.73 -3.28
CA VAL A 205 17.40 8.39 -4.66
C VAL A 205 17.19 6.89 -4.72
N VAL A 206 15.99 6.47 -5.07
CA VAL A 206 15.57 5.07 -5.05
C VAL A 206 14.98 4.67 -6.40
N TYR A 207 15.31 3.47 -6.87
CA TYR A 207 14.65 2.84 -7.99
C TYR A 207 13.54 1.90 -7.49
N LEU A 208 12.33 2.05 -8.03
CA LEU A 208 11.19 1.20 -7.68
C LEU A 208 10.97 0.19 -8.80
N GLY A 209 11.44 -1.05 -8.63
CA GLY A 209 11.34 -2.10 -9.64
C GLY A 209 9.92 -2.66 -9.86
N GLY A 210 9.74 -3.52 -10.86
CA GLY A 210 8.42 -4.05 -11.25
C GLY A 210 7.69 -4.85 -10.18
N ALA A 211 8.41 -5.53 -9.27
CA ALA A 211 7.83 -6.32 -8.18
C ALA A 211 7.24 -5.46 -7.05
N THR A 212 7.42 -4.13 -7.14
CA THR A 212 6.83 -3.17 -6.21
C THR A 212 5.37 -2.84 -6.51
N GLY A 213 4.82 -3.38 -7.60
CA GLY A 213 3.48 -3.07 -8.07
C GLY A 213 2.38 -3.55 -7.12
N GLY A 214 1.43 -2.66 -6.80
CA GLY A 214 0.15 -3.02 -6.17
C GLY A 214 -1.00 -3.13 -7.18
N TRP A 215 -0.92 -2.33 -8.24
CA TRP A 215 -1.79 -2.37 -9.41
C TRP A 215 -0.90 -2.40 -10.66
N PRO A 216 -1.34 -2.95 -11.81
CA PRO A 216 -0.53 -2.95 -13.02
C PRO A 216 0.07 -1.57 -13.34
N GLY A 217 1.40 -1.48 -13.30
CA GLY A 217 2.17 -0.26 -13.56
C GLY A 217 2.22 0.76 -12.43
N VAL A 218 1.60 0.51 -11.26
CA VAL A 218 1.56 1.43 -10.11
C VAL A 218 2.14 0.78 -8.87
N VAL A 219 3.08 1.46 -8.23
CA VAL A 219 3.75 1.02 -7.00
C VAL A 219 2.73 0.89 -5.86
N HIS A 220 2.85 -0.17 -5.07
CA HIS A 220 2.01 -0.41 -3.91
C HIS A 220 2.20 0.68 -2.86
N GLY A 221 1.08 1.29 -2.40
CA GLY A 221 1.13 2.38 -1.43
C GLY A 221 1.84 1.99 -0.13
N GLY A 222 1.65 0.75 0.35
CA GLY A 222 2.35 0.26 1.53
C GLY A 222 3.87 0.17 1.37
N LEU A 223 4.38 -0.08 0.15
CA LEU A 223 5.81 -0.05 -0.09
C LEU A 223 6.34 1.38 -0.05
N ILE A 224 5.61 2.33 -0.64
CA ILE A 224 5.96 3.74 -0.55
C ILE A 224 5.99 4.17 0.92
N ALA A 225 5.03 3.71 1.73
CA ALA A 225 5.04 3.94 3.17
C ALA A 225 6.29 3.37 3.86
N THR A 226 6.73 2.16 3.50
CA THR A 226 7.97 1.57 4.02
C THR A 226 9.19 2.42 3.69
N ILE A 227 9.32 2.90 2.44
CA ILE A 227 10.46 3.73 2.01
C ILE A 227 10.44 5.09 2.71
N MET A 228 9.25 5.69 2.85
CA MET A 228 9.10 6.97 3.55
C MET A 228 9.40 6.82 5.04
N ASP A 229 8.93 5.76 5.70
CA ASP A 229 9.25 5.47 7.10
C ASP A 229 10.76 5.32 7.31
N GLU A 230 11.41 4.52 6.46
CA GLU A 230 12.86 4.30 6.51
C GLU A 230 13.63 5.61 6.29
N SER A 231 13.26 6.42 5.30
CA SER A 231 13.95 7.67 4.97
C SER A 231 13.76 8.75 6.04
N LEU A 232 12.53 8.93 6.51
CA LEU A 232 12.22 9.87 7.60
C LEU A 232 12.88 9.43 8.90
N GLY A 233 12.90 8.12 9.19
CA GLY A 233 13.56 7.56 10.37
C GLY A 233 15.06 7.76 10.34
N ARG A 234 15.72 7.55 9.19
CA ARG A 234 17.15 7.83 9.02
C ARG A 234 17.48 9.31 9.25
N CYS A 235 16.62 10.22 8.80
CA CYS A 235 16.76 11.65 9.06
C CYS A 235 16.58 11.98 10.56
N ALA A 236 15.54 11.44 11.20
CA ALA A 236 15.20 11.73 12.59
C ALA A 236 16.21 11.17 13.59
N ILE A 237 16.64 9.93 13.41
CA ILE A 237 17.50 9.21 14.36
C ILE A 237 18.86 9.87 14.51
N ARG A 238 19.40 10.46 13.43
CA ARG A 238 20.66 11.23 13.49
C ARG A 238 20.56 12.49 14.33
N GLN A 239 19.36 12.98 14.58
CA GLN A 239 19.08 14.21 15.34
C GLN A 239 18.57 13.93 16.75
N LEU A 240 18.35 12.66 17.10
CA LEU A 240 18.04 12.23 18.46
C LEU A 240 19.34 12.06 19.25
N ALA A 241 19.39 12.59 20.47
CA ALA A 241 20.58 12.50 21.32
C ALA A 241 20.98 11.05 21.65
N ALA A 242 20.00 10.13 21.65
CA ALA A 242 20.23 8.71 21.90
C ALA A 242 20.83 7.95 20.70
N GLY A 243 20.90 8.56 19.50
CA GLY A 243 21.36 7.89 18.28
C GLY A 243 20.53 6.66 17.88
N THR A 244 19.28 6.61 18.34
CA THR A 244 18.34 5.51 18.13
C THR A 244 16.92 5.96 18.36
N GLY A 245 15.95 5.33 17.70
CA GLY A 245 14.55 5.70 17.78
C GLY A 245 13.64 4.72 17.07
N VAL A 246 12.34 4.83 17.37
CA VAL A 246 11.26 4.08 16.72
C VAL A 246 10.23 5.05 16.16
N THR A 247 9.51 4.63 15.13
CA THR A 247 8.39 5.39 14.58
C THR A 247 7.23 5.38 15.58
N ALA A 248 6.78 6.55 16.01
CA ALA A 248 5.60 6.70 16.85
C ALA A 248 4.35 7.06 16.02
N GLN A 249 4.51 7.88 14.99
CA GLN A 249 3.45 8.26 14.07
C GLN A 249 4.02 8.46 12.67
N LEU A 250 3.31 7.96 11.66
CA LEU A 250 3.57 8.24 10.26
C LEU A 250 2.25 8.65 9.61
N THR A 251 2.20 9.88 9.09
CA THR A 251 1.03 10.42 8.38
C THR A 251 1.44 10.67 6.94
N MET A 252 0.66 10.18 5.98
CA MET A 252 0.98 10.26 4.56
C MET A 252 -0.22 10.71 3.74
N GLN A 253 0.06 11.47 2.68
CA GLN A 253 -0.91 11.94 1.70
C GLN A 253 -0.45 11.49 0.32
N TYR A 254 -1.22 10.60 -0.30
CA TYR A 254 -0.96 10.12 -1.66
C TYR A 254 -1.64 11.06 -2.66
N LEU A 255 -0.84 11.88 -3.32
CA LEU A 255 -1.33 12.92 -4.24
C LEU A 255 -1.44 12.40 -5.67
N LYS A 256 -0.46 11.61 -6.11
CA LYS A 256 -0.38 11.07 -7.48
C LYS A 256 0.12 9.63 -7.48
N PRO A 257 -0.30 8.80 -8.46
CA PRO A 257 0.20 7.43 -8.57
C PRO A 257 1.68 7.43 -8.93
N SER A 258 2.47 6.64 -8.21
CA SER A 258 3.86 6.37 -8.55
C SER A 258 3.93 5.16 -9.48
N VAL A 259 4.49 5.33 -10.67
CA VAL A 259 4.73 4.25 -11.64
C VAL A 259 5.90 3.37 -11.24
N THR A 260 5.84 2.08 -11.58
CA THR A 260 6.94 1.12 -11.39
C THR A 260 8.03 1.29 -12.46
N ASN A 261 9.18 0.67 -12.23
CA ASN A 261 10.40 0.73 -13.06
C ASN A 261 10.92 2.16 -13.31
N ALA A 262 10.87 3.00 -12.27
CA ALA A 262 11.30 4.39 -12.34
C ALA A 262 12.08 4.82 -11.11
N PHE A 263 12.90 5.86 -11.28
CA PHE A 263 13.63 6.51 -10.20
C PHE A 263 12.77 7.58 -9.52
N TYR A 264 12.88 7.63 -8.20
CA TYR A 264 12.25 8.62 -7.35
C TYR A 264 13.25 9.24 -6.39
N VAL A 265 12.93 10.45 -5.95
CA VAL A 265 13.69 11.20 -4.96
C VAL A 265 12.82 11.35 -3.73
N VAL A 266 13.31 10.85 -2.60
CA VAL A 266 12.73 11.09 -1.29
C VAL A 266 13.53 12.21 -0.64
N ARG A 267 12.89 13.34 -0.38
CA ARG A 267 13.48 14.46 0.37
C ARG A 267 12.89 14.47 1.76
N CYS A 268 13.74 14.53 2.78
CA CYS A 268 13.37 14.57 4.18
C CYS A 268 14.07 15.73 4.87
N MET A 269 13.29 16.48 5.63
CA MET A 269 13.68 17.70 6.33
C MET A 269 13.24 17.59 7.79
N PRO A 270 14.14 17.81 8.77
CA PRO A 270 13.69 17.97 10.13
C PRO A 270 12.90 19.26 10.31
N ILE A 271 11.84 19.20 11.11
CA ILE A 271 11.17 20.41 11.57
C ILE A 271 12.05 21.04 12.65
N LEU A 272 12.40 22.31 12.49
CA LEU A 272 13.22 23.06 13.44
C LEU A 272 12.33 23.83 14.44
N GLY A 273 12.90 24.19 15.59
CA GLY A 273 12.21 24.93 16.65
C GLY A 273 11.42 24.05 17.63
N GLU A 274 10.52 24.66 18.41
CA GLU A 274 9.74 23.95 19.44
C GLU A 274 8.83 22.87 18.84
N GLU A 275 8.30 23.10 17.65
CA GLU A 275 7.48 22.13 16.90
C GLU A 275 8.28 20.90 16.43
N GLY A 276 9.60 21.04 16.30
CA GLY A 276 10.52 19.96 15.95
C GLY A 276 10.69 18.89 17.03
N GLY A 277 10.16 19.13 18.23
CA GLY A 277 10.27 18.26 19.39
C GLY A 277 11.55 18.49 20.20
N GLY A 278 11.79 17.60 21.16
CA GLY A 278 12.93 17.69 22.08
C GLY A 278 14.03 16.67 21.80
N GLU A 279 14.89 16.43 22.78
CA GLU A 279 16.02 15.49 22.65
C GLU A 279 15.59 14.04 22.36
N ARG A 280 14.36 13.69 22.77
CA ARG A 280 13.82 12.33 22.69
C ARG A 280 12.73 12.14 21.64
N LYS A 281 12.30 13.23 20.98
CA LYS A 281 11.21 13.21 20.01
C LYS A 281 11.57 14.14 18.87
N ARG A 282 11.52 13.65 17.63
CA ARG A 282 11.82 14.46 16.44
C ARG A 282 10.70 14.33 15.43
N TRP A 283 10.18 15.48 15.00
CA TRP A 283 9.29 15.57 13.85
C TRP A 283 10.10 15.79 12.58
N VAL A 284 9.78 15.02 11.54
CA VAL A 284 10.42 15.12 10.23
C VAL A 284 9.32 15.15 9.17
N GLU A 285 9.48 16.02 8.19
CA GLU A 285 8.63 16.09 7.02
C GLU A 285 9.39 15.57 5.81
N GLY A 286 8.68 14.96 4.88
CA GLY A 286 9.30 14.49 3.66
C GLY A 286 8.33 14.36 2.50
N ARG A 287 8.91 14.30 1.31
CA ARG A 287 8.18 14.22 0.04
C ARG A 287 8.83 13.20 -0.87
N LEU A 288 8.00 12.44 -1.55
CA LEU A 288 8.39 11.59 -2.67
C LEU A 288 8.13 12.35 -3.97
N GLU A 289 9.19 12.56 -4.74
CA GLU A 289 9.18 13.31 -5.99
C GLU A 289 9.67 12.43 -7.15
N THR A 290 9.09 12.62 -8.32
CA THR A 290 9.69 12.15 -9.58
C THR A 290 10.98 12.92 -9.88
N LEU A 291 11.82 12.43 -10.79
CA LEU A 291 13.00 13.17 -11.26
C LEU A 291 12.69 14.56 -11.84
N GLU A 292 11.46 14.77 -12.32
CA GLU A 292 10.96 16.05 -12.86
C GLU A 292 10.47 17.03 -11.76
N GLY A 293 10.55 16.65 -10.48
CA GLY A 293 10.09 17.47 -9.36
C GLY A 293 8.58 17.40 -9.08
N ARG A 294 7.83 16.53 -9.76
CA ARG A 294 6.42 16.30 -9.42
C ARG A 294 6.31 15.53 -8.11
N VAL A 295 5.65 16.13 -7.11
CA VAL A 295 5.35 15.48 -5.82
C VAL A 295 4.25 14.43 -6.01
N CYS A 296 4.56 13.19 -5.63
CA CYS A 296 3.63 12.07 -5.62
C CYS A 296 3.04 11.82 -4.23
N VAL A 297 3.86 11.93 -3.19
CA VAL A 297 3.46 11.67 -1.80
C VAL A 297 4.09 12.68 -0.87
N GLU A 298 3.32 13.16 0.09
CA GLU A 298 3.82 13.94 1.23
C GLU A 298 3.68 13.14 2.52
N ALA A 299 4.65 13.24 3.41
CA ALA A 299 4.64 12.51 4.67
C ALA A 299 5.17 13.37 5.82
N LYS A 300 4.62 13.12 7.02
CA LYS A 300 5.07 13.67 8.29
C LYS A 300 5.21 12.54 9.29
N GLY A 301 6.40 12.42 9.88
CA GLY A 301 6.74 11.36 10.81
C GLY A 301 7.16 11.92 12.17
N LEU A 302 6.74 11.24 13.24
CA LEU A 302 7.23 11.45 14.60
C LEU A 302 8.05 10.23 15.03
N PHE A 303 9.31 10.47 15.38
CA PHE A 303 10.22 9.45 15.87
C PHE A 303 10.58 9.71 17.32
N VAL A 304 10.63 8.65 18.13
CA VAL A 304 10.82 8.73 19.57
C VAL A 304 11.88 7.76 20.03
N ALA A 305 12.79 8.21 20.88
CA ALA A 305 13.70 7.33 21.61
C ALA A 305 12.96 6.70 22.80
N PRO A 306 12.85 5.36 22.90
CA PRO A 306 12.22 4.69 24.05
C PRO A 306 13.03 4.87 25.35
N LYS A 307 12.36 4.86 26.51
CA LYS A 307 13.04 5.04 27.83
C LYS A 307 13.59 3.72 28.38
N ASN A 308 12.79 2.66 28.28
CA ASN A 308 13.03 1.41 29.00
C ASN A 308 13.50 0.29 28.06
N TYR A 309 13.95 0.62 26.85
CA TYR A 309 14.37 -0.37 25.87
C TYR A 309 15.70 0.03 25.25
N LYS A 310 16.71 -0.84 25.37
CA LYS A 310 18.04 -0.61 24.81
C LYS A 310 18.06 -1.09 23.37
N THR A 311 17.88 -0.15 22.45
CA THR A 311 18.05 -0.41 21.01
C THR A 311 19.52 -0.30 20.62
N ARG A 312 19.90 -0.96 19.52
CA ARG A 312 21.23 -0.80 18.91
C ARG A 312 21.40 0.68 18.53
N ILE A 313 22.49 1.28 19.00
CA ILE A 313 22.88 2.62 18.54
C ILE A 313 23.25 2.51 17.08
N ILE A 314 22.73 3.45 16.31
CA ILE A 314 22.91 3.48 14.88
C ILE A 314 24.17 4.30 14.61
N THR A 315 25.28 3.60 14.44
CA THR A 315 26.57 4.18 14.04
C THR A 315 26.78 3.98 12.55
N GLY A 316 27.13 5.05 11.82
CA GLY A 316 27.48 5.01 10.39
C GLY A 316 26.36 5.40 9.42
N GLY A 317 26.61 5.20 8.13
CA GLY A 317 25.61 5.22 7.07
C GLY A 317 24.73 3.99 7.17
N PHE A 318 23.43 4.13 7.31
CA PHE A 318 22.53 2.99 7.17
C PHE A 318 22.48 2.52 5.73
#